data_AF-H3ANM5-F1
#
_entry.id   AF-H3ANM5-F1
#
_cell.length_a   1.000
_cell.length_b   1.000
_cell.length_c   1.000
_cell.angle_alpha   90.00
_cell.angle_beta   90.00
_cell.angle_gamma   90.00
#
_symmetry.space_group_name_H-M   'P 1'
#
loop_
_entity.id
_entity.type
_entity.pdbx_description
1 polymer ?
#
loop_
_entity_poly.entity_id
_entity_poly.type
_entity_poly.pdbx_seq_one_letter_code
_entity_poly.pdbx_strand_id
1 'polypeptide(L)'
;MAGDSSELELAFTQDVQLTEYMRLRAQSLQQRNAKPQDGEKLLQPNEFVYRLDFLQQKLKFLRWNICLEKPGKIVITATSQHWTPDLTNLMTRQLLEPEGIFWQEENKKEIFNHEADVQEFGERIAELAKIRKAMYFLIAFKDGTEPANVKCSIVFKQI
;
A
#
# COMPACT_ATOMS: atom_id res chain seq x y z
N MET A 1 -15.60 -22.45 -26.46
CA MET A 1 -15.83 -22.14 -25.02
C MET A 1 -14.48 -21.70 -24.47
N ALA A 2 -14.37 -20.46 -24.02
CA ALA A 2 -13.10 -19.81 -23.69
C ALA A 2 -12.58 -20.33 -22.34
N GLY A 3 -11.38 -20.91 -22.34
CA GLY A 3 -10.73 -21.43 -21.15
C GLY A 3 -10.33 -20.32 -20.19
N ASP A 4 -10.59 -20.56 -18.90
CA ASP A 4 -10.31 -19.76 -17.72
C ASP A 4 -9.10 -18.83 -17.85
N SER A 5 -9.34 -17.52 -17.81
CA SER A 5 -8.30 -16.59 -17.40
C SER A 5 -8.08 -16.77 -15.90
N SER A 6 -6.94 -17.33 -15.50
CA SER A 6 -6.56 -17.49 -14.09
C SER A 6 -6.43 -16.11 -13.43
N GLU A 7 -7.49 -15.67 -12.76
CA GLU A 7 -7.40 -14.55 -11.84
C GLU A 7 -6.40 -14.89 -10.73
N LEU A 8 -5.56 -13.92 -10.37
CA LEU A 8 -4.58 -14.00 -9.30
C LEU A 8 -4.87 -12.89 -8.31
N GLU A 9 -5.35 -13.27 -7.13
CA GLU A 9 -5.54 -12.34 -6.01
C GLU A 9 -4.26 -12.30 -5.16
N LEU A 10 -3.70 -11.10 -4.99
CA LEU A 10 -2.53 -10.85 -4.16
C LEU A 10 -2.95 -9.99 -2.97
N ALA A 11 -2.88 -10.58 -1.77
CA ALA A 11 -3.17 -9.88 -0.52
C ALA A 11 -1.98 -9.05 -0.05
N PHE A 12 -2.26 -7.87 0.49
CA PHE A 12 -1.24 -7.07 1.17
C PHE A 12 -0.85 -7.73 2.48
N THR A 13 0.44 -7.99 2.65
CA THR A 13 0.98 -8.52 3.91
C THR A 13 1.64 -7.39 4.68
N GLN A 14 1.25 -7.19 5.94
CA GLN A 14 1.87 -6.17 6.77
C GLN A 14 3.33 -6.54 7.06
N ASP A 15 4.25 -5.60 6.80
CA ASP A 15 5.65 -5.73 7.19
C ASP A 15 5.85 -5.10 8.57
N VAL A 16 5.60 -5.90 9.60
CA VAL A 16 5.68 -5.46 11.00
C VAL A 16 7.10 -5.01 11.36
N GLN A 17 8.12 -5.74 10.89
CA GLN A 17 9.51 -5.41 11.21
C GLN A 17 9.94 -4.09 10.60
N LEU A 18 9.62 -3.86 9.33
CA LEU A 18 9.94 -2.59 8.66
C LEU A 18 9.13 -1.43 9.22
N THR A 19 7.86 -1.67 9.58
CA THR A 19 7.02 -0.68 10.28
C THR A 19 7.68 -0.24 11.59
N GLU A 20 8.11 -1.18 12.43
CA GLU A 20 8.77 -0.87 13.71
C GLU A 20 10.13 -0.19 13.50
N TYR A 21 10.91 -0.62 12.51
CA TYR A 21 12.18 0.03 12.17
C TYR A 21 11.98 1.51 11.79
N MET A 22 10.98 1.82 10.97
CA MET A 22 10.66 3.20 10.60
C MET A 22 10.13 4.03 11.77
N ARG A 23 9.39 3.42 12.72
CA ARG A 23 8.95 4.09 13.96
C ARG A 23 10.12 4.40 14.89
N LEU A 24 11.02 3.43 15.08
CA LEU A 24 12.24 3.59 15.87
C LEU A 24 13.14 4.70 15.30
N ARG A 25 13.18 4.86 13.97
CA ARG A 25 13.89 5.97 13.33
C ARG A 25 13.34 7.33 13.78
N ALA A 26 12.03 7.52 13.77
CA ALA A 26 11.39 8.75 14.24
C ALA A 26 11.65 8.99 15.74
N GLN A 27 11.51 7.95 16.56
CA GLN A 27 11.76 8.02 18.00
C GLN A 27 13.22 8.36 18.30
N SER A 28 14.18 7.75 17.60
CA SER A 28 15.61 8.01 17.79
C SER A 28 15.98 9.45 17.42
N LEU A 29 15.35 10.03 16.38
CA LEU A 29 15.56 11.43 16.03
C LEU A 29 15.08 12.35 17.15
N GLN A 30 13.88 12.09 17.68
CA GLN A 30 13.30 12.85 18.78
C GLN A 30 14.18 12.77 20.04
N GLN A 31 14.60 11.57 20.45
CA GLN A 31 15.45 11.37 21.64
C GLN A 31 16.80 12.08 21.53
N ARG A 32 17.35 12.18 20.32
CA ARG A 32 18.65 12.83 20.06
C ARG A 32 18.51 14.32 19.73
N ASN A 33 17.29 14.87 19.74
CA ASN A 33 16.98 16.22 19.25
C ASN A 33 17.60 16.49 17.85
N ALA A 34 17.60 15.47 17.00
CA ALA A 34 18.16 15.50 15.66
C ALA A 34 17.07 15.71 14.62
N LYS A 35 17.42 16.35 13.50
CA LYS A 35 16.51 16.51 12.37
C LYS A 35 16.58 15.29 11.45
N PRO A 36 15.46 14.91 10.79
CA PRO A 36 15.50 13.95 9.70
C PRO A 36 16.40 14.45 8.55
N GLN A 37 16.80 13.54 7.66
CA GLN A 37 17.44 13.93 6.40
C GLN A 37 16.46 14.77 5.58
N ASP A 38 17.00 15.67 4.76
CA ASP A 38 16.16 16.55 3.93
C ASP A 38 15.30 15.71 2.97
N GLY A 39 13.97 15.86 3.06
CA GLY A 39 13.01 15.09 2.29
C GLY A 39 12.76 13.64 2.78
N GLU A 40 13.29 13.23 3.93
CA GLU A 40 13.02 11.91 4.53
C GLU A 40 11.54 11.78 4.95
N LYS A 41 10.92 10.66 4.56
CA LYS A 41 9.57 10.29 4.99
C LYS A 41 9.64 9.55 6.32
N LEU A 42 9.24 10.23 7.39
CA LEU A 42 8.98 9.59 8.68
C LEU A 42 7.58 8.98 8.69
N LEU A 43 7.49 7.76 9.23
CA LEU A 43 6.22 7.03 9.34
C LEU A 43 5.34 7.69 10.42
N GLN A 44 4.09 8.00 10.05
CA GLN A 44 3.09 8.52 10.98
C GLN A 44 2.54 7.39 11.87
N PRO A 45 1.99 7.69 13.06
CA PRO A 45 1.45 6.67 13.96
C PRO A 45 0.37 5.78 13.34
N ASN A 46 -0.43 6.36 12.43
CA ASN A 46 -1.52 5.68 11.74
C ASN A 46 -1.12 5.08 10.39
N GLU A 47 0.16 5.17 10.00
CA GLU A 47 0.71 4.53 8.82
C GLU A 47 1.41 3.22 9.20
N PHE A 48 1.27 2.23 8.34
CA PHE A 48 1.89 0.92 8.46
C PHE A 48 2.47 0.52 7.12
N VAL A 49 3.59 -0.20 7.16
CA VAL A 49 4.23 -0.68 5.95
C VAL A 49 3.61 -2.01 5.55
N TYR A 50 3.23 -2.11 4.28
CA TYR A 50 2.72 -3.32 3.67
C TYR A 50 3.58 -3.70 2.48
N ARG A 51 3.55 -4.98 2.16
CA ARG A 51 4.26 -5.58 1.04
C ARG A 51 3.30 -6.38 0.18
N LEU A 52 3.50 -6.30 -1.13
CA LEU A 52 2.89 -7.17 -2.10
C LEU A 52 3.99 -7.99 -2.78
N ASP A 53 3.85 -9.32 -2.77
CA ASP A 53 4.76 -10.24 -3.45
C ASP A 53 4.14 -10.72 -4.77
N PHE A 54 4.77 -10.34 -5.87
CA PHE A 54 4.37 -10.73 -7.21
C PHE A 54 4.93 -12.12 -7.55
N LEU A 55 4.05 -13.12 -7.45
CA LEU A 55 4.35 -14.51 -7.85
C LEU A 55 4.59 -14.63 -9.37
N GLN A 56 4.06 -13.69 -10.14
CA GLN A 56 4.26 -13.54 -11.58
C GLN A 56 4.40 -12.06 -11.94
N GLN A 57 5.10 -11.74 -13.03
CA GLN A 57 5.39 -10.35 -13.43
C GLN A 57 4.63 -9.88 -14.67
N LYS A 58 3.94 -10.79 -15.37
CA LYS A 58 3.05 -10.44 -16.49
C LYS A 58 1.61 -10.42 -15.99
N LEU A 59 1.20 -9.27 -15.49
CA LEU A 59 -0.09 -9.08 -14.84
C LEU A 59 -0.87 -7.98 -15.54
N LYS A 60 -2.19 -8.15 -15.63
CA LYS A 60 -3.14 -7.07 -15.92
C LYS A 60 -3.93 -6.76 -14.68
N PHE A 61 -3.97 -5.51 -14.26
CA PHE A 61 -4.88 -5.09 -13.20
C PHE A 61 -6.34 -5.36 -13.59
N LEU A 62 -7.13 -5.93 -12.67
CA LEU A 62 -8.57 -6.11 -12.86
C LEU A 62 -9.37 -5.24 -11.89
N ARG A 63 -9.11 -5.38 -10.59
CA ARG A 63 -9.86 -4.69 -9.55
C ARG A 63 -9.12 -4.71 -8.21
N TRP A 64 -9.45 -3.74 -7.37
CA TRP A 64 -9.19 -3.81 -5.94
C TRP A 64 -10.22 -4.70 -5.26
N ASN A 65 -9.79 -5.46 -4.24
CA ASN A 65 -10.68 -6.17 -3.33
C ASN A 65 -10.40 -5.68 -1.91
N ILE A 66 -11.18 -4.67 -1.50
CA ILE A 66 -11.10 -3.99 -0.22
C ILE A 66 -12.33 -4.32 0.61
N CYS A 67 -12.10 -4.68 1.88
CA CYS A 67 -13.16 -4.83 2.86
C CYS A 67 -12.73 -4.12 4.15
N LEU A 68 -13.61 -3.25 4.64
CA LEU A 68 -13.51 -2.63 5.95
C LEU A 68 -14.59 -3.29 6.84
N GLU A 69 -14.21 -3.81 8.01
CA GLU A 69 -15.15 -4.47 8.92
C GLU A 69 -16.03 -3.46 9.68
N LYS A 70 -15.60 -2.19 9.71
CA LYS A 70 -16.28 -1.07 10.34
C LYS A 70 -16.17 0.16 9.43
N PRO A 71 -17.11 1.12 9.52
CA PRO A 71 -16.98 2.41 8.85
C PRO A 71 -15.63 3.05 9.15
N GLY A 72 -15.05 3.70 8.14
CA GLY A 72 -13.72 4.25 8.24
C GLY A 72 -13.08 4.49 6.87
N LYS A 73 -11.78 4.80 6.87
CA LYS A 73 -11.03 5.17 5.68
C LYS A 73 -9.61 4.62 5.71
N ILE A 74 -9.14 4.16 4.55
CA ILE A 74 -7.75 3.83 4.31
C ILE A 74 -7.21 4.60 3.11
N VAL A 75 -5.93 4.94 3.16
CA VAL A 75 -5.17 5.51 2.04
C VAL A 75 -3.98 4.62 1.79
N ILE A 76 -3.84 4.12 0.56
CA ILE A 76 -2.79 3.22 0.13
C ILE A 76 -1.86 3.99 -0.81
N THR A 77 -0.62 4.16 -0.39
CA THR A 77 0.40 4.88 -1.15
C THR A 77 1.52 3.91 -1.51
N ALA A 78 1.75 3.71 -2.80
CA ALA A 78 2.85 2.86 -3.24
C ALA A 78 4.19 3.58 -3.11
N THR A 79 5.27 2.80 -2.99
CA THR A 79 6.64 3.32 -3.00
C THR A 79 7.34 2.99 -4.31
N SER A 80 8.32 3.81 -4.70
CA SER A 80 9.16 3.57 -5.87
C SER A 80 9.86 2.21 -5.75
N GLN A 81 9.84 1.43 -6.84
CA GLN A 81 10.55 0.14 -6.90
C GLN A 81 12.09 0.28 -6.78
N HIS A 82 12.63 1.49 -6.84
CA HIS A 82 14.05 1.75 -6.57
C HIS A 82 14.37 1.91 -5.09
N TRP A 83 13.36 2.16 -4.24
CA TRP A 83 13.57 2.15 -2.79
C TRP A 83 13.89 0.72 -2.34
N THR A 84 14.94 0.58 -1.54
CA THR A 84 15.35 -0.68 -0.94
C THR A 84 15.45 -0.44 0.56
N PRO A 85 14.48 -0.91 1.36
CA PRO A 85 14.36 -0.56 2.78
C PRO A 85 15.63 -0.84 3.60
N ASP A 86 16.38 -1.88 3.25
CA ASP A 86 17.63 -2.26 3.93
C ASP A 86 18.79 -1.29 3.68
N LEU A 87 18.71 -0.45 2.63
CA LEU A 87 19.81 0.39 2.18
C LEU A 87 19.63 1.87 2.51
N THR A 88 18.39 2.38 2.47
CA THR A 88 18.12 3.81 2.64
C THR A 88 16.81 4.05 3.37
N ASN A 89 16.73 5.15 4.12
CA ASN A 89 15.45 5.68 4.59
C ASN A 89 14.55 6.02 3.39
N LEU A 90 13.23 5.92 3.59
CA LEU A 90 12.26 6.31 2.58
C LEU A 90 12.27 7.83 2.40
N MET A 91 12.22 8.30 1.16
CA MET A 91 12.12 9.73 0.84
C MET A 91 10.70 10.07 0.36
N THR A 92 10.20 11.26 0.66
CA THR A 92 8.84 11.68 0.24
C THR A 92 8.64 11.59 -1.27
N ARG A 93 9.66 11.94 -2.07
CA ARG A 93 9.64 11.82 -3.54
C ARG A 93 9.54 10.39 -4.07
N GLN A 94 9.72 9.38 -3.21
CA GLN A 94 9.56 7.97 -3.57
C GLN A 94 8.13 7.47 -3.33
N LEU A 95 7.26 8.27 -2.72
CA LEU A 95 5.83 8.00 -2.67
C LEU A 95 5.23 8.26 -4.05
N LEU A 96 4.43 7.31 -4.54
CA LEU A 96 3.86 7.36 -5.88
C LEU A 96 2.42 7.88 -5.83
N GLU A 97 2.06 8.64 -6.85
CA GLU A 97 0.68 9.10 -7.12
C GLU A 97 0.11 8.41 -8.38
N PRO A 98 -1.21 8.23 -8.52
CA PRO A 98 -2.22 8.53 -7.52
C PRO A 98 -2.19 7.54 -6.34
N GLU A 99 -2.81 7.94 -5.22
CA GLU A 99 -3.02 7.09 -4.05
C GLU A 99 -4.34 6.32 -4.18
N GLY A 100 -4.39 5.10 -3.60
CA GLY A 100 -5.62 4.35 -3.47
C GLY A 100 -6.41 4.77 -2.24
N ILE A 101 -7.47 5.56 -2.40
CA ILE A 101 -8.31 6.00 -1.28
C ILE A 101 -9.61 5.19 -1.26
N PHE A 102 -9.87 4.52 -0.13
CA PHE A 102 -11.08 3.72 0.09
C PHE A 102 -11.73 4.08 1.42
N TRP A 103 -13.05 4.22 1.43
CA TRP A 103 -13.79 4.50 2.66
C TRP A 103 -15.15 3.83 2.69
N GLN A 104 -15.66 3.63 3.89
CA GLN A 104 -17.00 3.14 4.15
C GLN A 104 -17.71 4.12 5.08
N GLU A 105 -18.86 4.60 4.65
CA GLU A 105 -19.70 5.48 5.45
C GLU A 105 -20.50 4.70 6.50
N GLU A 106 -20.94 5.39 7.56
CA GLU A 106 -21.83 4.81 8.55
C GLU A 106 -23.12 4.28 7.89
N ASN A 107 -23.56 3.10 8.31
CA ASN A 107 -24.77 2.42 7.82
C ASN A 107 -24.75 2.00 6.33
N LYS A 108 -23.65 2.18 5.61
CA LYS A 108 -23.46 1.65 4.26
C LYS A 108 -22.51 0.47 4.29
N LYS A 109 -22.81 -0.58 3.52
CA LYS A 109 -21.92 -1.74 3.34
C LYS A 109 -20.97 -1.59 2.15
N GLU A 110 -21.20 -0.59 1.31
CA GLU A 110 -20.43 -0.33 0.11
C GLU A 110 -19.11 0.38 0.44
N ILE A 111 -18.06 0.03 -0.30
CA ILE A 111 -16.75 0.68 -0.24
C ILE A 111 -16.69 1.72 -1.35
N PHE A 112 -16.60 2.98 -0.95
CA PHE A 112 -16.42 4.11 -1.85
C PHE A 112 -14.94 4.33 -2.14
N ASN A 113 -14.66 4.86 -3.33
CA ASN A 113 -13.33 5.20 -3.78
C ASN A 113 -13.38 6.27 -4.89
N HIS A 114 -12.22 6.84 -5.25
CA HIS A 114 -12.07 7.67 -6.44
C HIS A 114 -11.75 6.79 -7.64
N GLU A 115 -12.77 6.37 -8.40
CA GLU A 115 -12.68 5.30 -9.40
C GLU A 115 -11.53 5.48 -10.41
N ALA A 116 -11.35 6.69 -10.95
CA ALA A 116 -10.28 6.99 -11.90
C ALA A 116 -8.88 6.81 -11.27
N ASP A 117 -8.67 7.37 -10.09
CA ASP A 117 -7.40 7.31 -9.37
C ASP A 117 -7.04 5.87 -8.99
N VAL A 118 -8.02 5.10 -8.48
CA VAL A 118 -7.76 3.71 -8.07
C VAL A 118 -7.54 2.78 -9.27
N GLN A 119 -8.17 3.06 -10.41
CA GLN A 119 -7.93 2.34 -11.66
C GLN A 119 -6.52 2.61 -12.19
N GLU A 120 -6.12 3.88 -12.32
CA GLU A 120 -4.77 4.25 -12.75
C GLU A 120 -3.72 3.69 -11.79
N PHE A 121 -3.97 3.78 -10.49
CA PHE A 121 -3.07 3.25 -9.47
C PHE A 121 -2.86 1.73 -9.62
N GLY A 122 -3.94 0.98 -9.83
CA GLY A 122 -3.88 -0.46 -10.04
C GLY A 122 -3.09 -0.85 -11.30
N GLU A 123 -3.33 -0.15 -12.42
CA GLU A 123 -2.58 -0.36 -13.67
C GLU A 123 -1.09 -0.05 -13.50
N ARG A 124 -0.76 1.03 -12.78
CA ARG A 124 0.62 1.38 -12.46
C ARG A 124 1.31 0.32 -11.63
N ILE A 125 0.64 -0.28 -10.65
CA ILE A 125 1.18 -1.41 -9.86
C ILE A 125 1.49 -2.61 -10.76
N ALA A 126 0.61 -2.93 -11.72
CA ALA A 126 0.83 -4.02 -12.67
C ALA A 126 2.09 -3.80 -13.54
N GLU A 127 2.34 -2.56 -13.99
CA GLU A 127 3.57 -2.21 -14.71
C GLU A 127 4.80 -2.29 -13.81
N LEU A 128 4.71 -1.83 -12.56
CA LEU A 128 5.80 -1.87 -11.59
C LEU A 128 6.16 -3.30 -11.14
N ALA A 129 5.22 -4.26 -11.23
CA ALA A 129 5.47 -5.68 -10.98
C ALA A 129 6.54 -6.27 -11.93
N LYS A 130 6.71 -5.67 -13.12
CA LYS A 130 7.74 -6.09 -14.10
C LYS A 130 9.16 -5.78 -13.63
N ILE A 131 9.32 -4.82 -12.71
CA ILE A 131 10.63 -4.35 -12.26
C ILE A 131 11.20 -5.24 -11.14
N ARG A 132 10.38 -5.56 -10.12
CA ARG A 132 10.79 -6.38 -8.97
C ARG A 132 9.63 -7.26 -8.49
N LYS A 133 9.98 -8.40 -7.88
CA LYS A 133 9.02 -9.37 -7.33
C LYS A 133 8.35 -8.94 -6.03
N ALA A 134 8.86 -7.90 -5.37
CA ALA A 134 8.26 -7.36 -4.16
C ALA A 134 8.12 -5.85 -4.31
N MET A 135 7.04 -5.30 -3.78
CA MET A 135 6.79 -3.87 -3.74
C MET A 135 6.24 -3.47 -2.37
N TYR A 136 6.67 -2.32 -1.88
CA TYR A 136 6.26 -1.79 -0.58
C TYR A 136 5.26 -0.66 -0.73
N PHE A 137 4.39 -0.56 0.26
CA PHE A 137 3.30 0.40 0.34
C PHE A 137 3.22 0.95 1.75
N LEU A 138 2.77 2.20 1.88
CA LEU A 138 2.28 2.74 3.14
C LEU A 138 0.76 2.69 3.11
N ILE A 139 0.16 2.08 4.13
CA ILE A 139 -1.29 2.16 4.34
C ILE A 139 -1.54 3.03 5.56
N ALA A 140 -2.19 4.17 5.34
CA ALA A 140 -2.65 5.05 6.40
C ALA A 140 -4.10 4.72 6.76
N PHE A 141 -4.33 4.37 8.02
CA PHE A 141 -5.65 4.10 8.57
C PHE A 141 -6.20 5.38 9.19
N LYS A 142 -7.44 5.73 8.86
CA LYS A 142 -8.11 6.96 9.30
C LYS A 142 -9.49 6.64 9.85
N ASP A 143 -10.08 7.60 10.55
CA ASP A 143 -11.48 7.53 11.01
C ASP A 143 -11.77 6.28 11.88
N GLY A 144 -10.85 5.95 12.80
CA GLY A 144 -10.98 4.81 13.72
C GLY A 144 -10.68 3.44 13.11
N THR A 145 -10.23 3.40 11.85
CA THR A 145 -9.79 2.15 11.21
C THR A 145 -8.44 1.71 11.77
N GLU A 146 -8.22 0.40 11.84
CA GLU A 146 -6.97 -0.22 12.26
C GLU A 146 -6.66 -1.43 11.36
N PRO A 147 -5.38 -1.86 11.25
CA PRO A 147 -4.99 -3.02 10.45
C PRO A 147 -5.85 -4.28 10.64
N ALA A 148 -6.28 -4.55 11.89
CA ALA A 148 -7.07 -5.72 12.22
C ALA A 148 -8.47 -5.75 11.59
N ASN A 149 -9.00 -4.57 11.20
CA ASN A 149 -10.36 -4.42 10.69
C ASN A 149 -10.39 -4.27 9.15
N VAL A 150 -9.28 -4.56 8.46
CA VAL A 150 -9.13 -4.33 7.02
C VAL A 150 -8.60 -5.57 6.31
N LYS A 151 -9.28 -5.95 5.23
CA LYS A 151 -8.74 -6.87 4.23
C LYS A 151 -8.48 -6.10 2.95
N CYS A 152 -7.26 -6.19 2.46
CA CYS A 152 -6.80 -5.45 1.30
C CYS A 152 -6.06 -6.39 0.37
N SER A 153 -6.49 -6.45 -0.88
CA SER A 153 -5.86 -7.23 -1.93
C SER A 153 -6.12 -6.62 -3.31
N ILE A 154 -5.34 -7.04 -4.29
CA ILE A 154 -5.54 -6.69 -5.70
C ILE A 154 -5.75 -7.97 -6.49
N VAL A 155 -6.72 -7.96 -7.40
CA VAL A 155 -6.96 -9.05 -8.34
C VAL A 155 -6.35 -8.67 -9.69
N PHE A 156 -5.50 -9.56 -10.21
CA PHE A 156 -4.87 -9.46 -11.51
C PHE A 156 -5.34 -10.60 -12.44
N LYS A 157 -5.21 -10.39 -13.75
CA LYS A 157 -5.22 -11.45 -14.75
C LYS A 157 -3.78 -11.74 -15.18
N GLN A 158 -3.43 -13.02 -15.23
CA GLN A 158 -2.13 -13.47 -15.77
C GLN A 158 -2.12 -13.32 -17.31
N ILE A 159 -1.04 -12.78 -17.89
CA ILE A 159 -0.86 -12.62 -19.35
C ILE A 159 0.41 -13.33 -19.84
#